data_AF-A0A0K8Q4I7-F1
#
_entry.id   AF-A0A0K8Q4I7-F1
#
_cell.length_a   1.000
_cell.length_b   1.000
_cell.length_c   1.000
_cell.angle_alpha   90.00
_cell.angle_beta   90.00
_cell.angle_gamma   90.00
#
_symmetry.space_group_name_H-M   'P 1'
#
loop_
_entity.id
_entity.type
_entity.pdbx_description
1 polymer ?
#
loop_
_entity_poly.entity_id
_entity_poly.type
_entity_poly.pdbx_seq_one_letter_code
_entity_poly.pdbx_strand_id
1 'polypeptide(L)' 'MADLDDYDAEISRAIGIIEALWPDPGPKPALTLMGHSTGGLIAALWVSRHPDVASSLVLNSPWLEMHGSSLVRRA' A
#
# COMPACT_ATOMS: atom_id res chain seq x y z
N MET A 1 -7.52 0.07 18.73
CA MET A 1 -6.54 0.19 17.62
C MET A 1 -7.35 0.19 16.35
N ALA A 2 -7.01 1.04 15.37
CA ALA A 2 -7.66 1.02 14.06
C ALA A 2 -7.40 -0.34 13.39
N ASP A 3 -8.36 -0.84 12.62
CA ASP A 3 -8.14 -2.01 11.78
C ASP A 3 -7.25 -1.59 10.59
N LEU A 4 -6.23 -2.38 10.29
CA LEU A 4 -5.36 -2.08 9.14
C LEU A 4 -6.10 -2.28 7.81
N ASP A 5 -7.20 -3.03 7.81
CA ASP A 5 -8.03 -3.23 6.64
C ASP A 5 -8.86 -1.99 6.28
N ASP A 6 -9.10 -1.06 7.22
CA ASP A 6 -9.75 0.22 6.92
C ASP A 6 -8.94 1.04 5.90
N TYR A 7 -7.60 0.94 5.94
CA TYR A 7 -6.72 1.62 5.00
C TYR A 7 -6.85 1.10 3.56
N ASP A 8 -7.44 -0.09 3.37
CA ASP A 8 -7.62 -0.67 2.04
C ASP A 8 -8.60 0.14 1.20
N ALA A 9 -9.72 0.51 1.81
CA ALA A 9 -10.74 1.34 1.20
C ALA A 9 -10.22 2.77 0.97
N GLU A 10 -9.46 3.32 1.92
CA GLU A 10 -8.92 4.68 1.82
C GLU A 10 -7.89 4.82 0.70
N ILE A 11 -6.94 3.88 0.59
CA ILE A 11 -5.92 3.90 -0.47
C ILE A 11 -6.58 3.75 -1.85
N SER A 12 -7.51 2.79 -1.99
CA SER A 12 -8.24 2.58 -3.24
C SER A 12 -9.03 3.81 -3.67
N ARG A 13 -9.67 4.49 -2.69
CA ARG A 13 -10.40 5.73 -2.94
C ARG A 13 -9.47 6.87 -3.35
N ALA A 14 -8.32 7.02 -2.70
CA ALA A 14 -7.34 8.05 -3.03
C ALA A 14 -6.81 7.87 -4.47
N ILE A 15 -6.49 6.63 -4.87
CA ILE A 15 -6.10 6.32 -6.25
C ILE A 15 -7.20 6.72 -7.22
N GLY A 16 -8.46 6.33 -6.97
CA GLY A 16 -9.59 6.69 -7.83
C GLY A 16 -9.78 8.20 -7.98
N ILE A 17 -9.55 8.97 -6.92
CA ILE A 17 -9.59 10.45 -6.98
C ILE A 17 -8.44 10.99 -7.83
N ILE A 18 -7.20 10.53 -7.62
CA ILE A 18 -6.03 10.96 -8.38
C ILE A 18 -6.24 10.67 -9.88
N GLU A 19 -6.77 9.50 -10.19
CA GLU A 19 -7.08 9.10 -11.55
C GLU A 19 -8.21 9.92 -12.19
N ALA A 20 -9.26 10.24 -11.44
CA ALA A 20 -10.39 11.03 -11.94
C ALA A 20 -10.02 12.51 -12.16
N LEU A 21 -9.04 13.01 -11.40
CA LEU A 21 -8.51 14.36 -11.54
C LEU A 21 -7.36 14.45 -12.56
N TRP A 22 -6.98 13.34 -13.19
CA TRP A 22 -5.91 13.33 -14.18
C TRP A 22 -6.31 14.18 -15.40
N PRO A 23 -5.53 15.20 -15.77
CA PRO A 23 -5.95 16.19 -16.76
C PRO A 23 -5.86 15.69 -18.21
N ASP A 24 -5.09 14.63 -18.47
CA ASP A 24 -4.85 14.11 -19.82
C ASP A 24 -5.82 12.96 -20.13
N PRO A 25 -6.57 13.00 -21.26
CA PRO A 25 -7.42 11.90 -21.70
C PRO A 25 -6.63 10.66 -22.19
N GLY A 26 -5.31 10.76 -22.32
CA GLY A 26 -4.43 9.65 -22.70
C GLY A 26 -4.27 8.57 -21.62
N PRO A 27 -3.41 7.58 -21.88
CA PRO A 27 -3.12 6.52 -20.91
C PRO A 27 -2.63 7.11 -19.59
N LYS A 28 -3.19 6.61 -18.48
CA LYS A 28 -2.73 6.96 -17.13
C LYS A 28 -1.28 6.51 -16.94
N PRO A 29 -0.45 7.28 -16.22
CA PRO A 29 0.90 6.85 -15.89
C PRO A 29 0.87 5.64 -14.96
N ALA A 30 1.99 4.91 -14.95
CA ALA A 30 2.22 3.83 -14.01
C ALA A 30 2.15 4.34 -12.55
N LEU A 31 1.34 3.68 -11.70
CA LEU A 31 1.20 4.03 -10.30
C LEU A 31 2.40 3.52 -9.49
N THR A 32 3.04 4.42 -8.74
CA THR A 32 4.03 4.06 -7.71
C THR A 32 3.46 4.38 -6.33
N LEU A 33 3.42 3.39 -5.44
CA LEU A 33 3.02 3.57 -4.05
C LEU A 33 4.27 3.72 -3.18
N MET A 34 4.26 4.64 -2.21
CA MET A 34 5.35 4.82 -1.26
C MET A 34 4.80 4.76 0.17
N GLY A 35 5.46 3.98 1.03
CA GLY A 35 5.12 3.87 2.44
C GLY A 35 6.33 4.13 3.34
N HIS A 36 6.15 4.92 4.40
CA HIS A 36 7.14 5.14 5.44
C HIS A 36 6.71 4.51 6.76
N SER A 37 7.63 3.85 7.48
CA SER A 37 7.36 3.26 8.80
C SER A 37 6.14 2.32 8.78
N THR A 38 5.13 2.54 9.63
CA THR A 38 3.84 1.82 9.61
C THR A 38 3.15 1.91 8.25
N GLY A 39 3.25 3.04 7.55
CA GLY A 39 2.74 3.21 6.20
C GLY A 39 3.41 2.28 5.19
N GLY A 40 4.64 1.83 5.45
CA GLY A 40 5.32 0.80 4.65
C GLY A 40 4.68 -0.58 4.80
N LEU A 41 4.26 -0.96 6.01
CA LEU A 41 3.51 -2.20 6.23
C LEU A 41 2.13 -2.13 5.57
N ILE A 42 1.41 -1.02 5.76
CA ILE A 42 0.10 -0.79 5.15
C ILE A 42 0.20 -0.87 3.62
N ALA A 43 1.16 -0.18 3.01
CA ALA A 43 1.36 -0.20 1.56
C ALA A 43 1.70 -1.60 1.03
N ALA A 44 2.51 -2.37 1.75
CA ALA A 44 2.85 -3.74 1.37
C ALA A 44 1.64 -4.68 1.44
N LEU A 45 0.84 -4.60 2.51
CA LEU A 45 -0.41 -5.37 2.65
C LEU A 45 -1.42 -5.01 1.56
N TRP A 46 -1.54 -3.72 1.25
CA TRP A 46 -2.43 -3.25 0.19
C TRP A 46 -2.03 -3.81 -1.18
N VAL A 47 -0.76 -3.67 -1.58
CA VAL A 47 -0.27 -4.24 -2.87
C VAL A 47 -0.45 -5.75 -2.93
N SER A 48 -0.30 -6.46 -1.80
CA SER A 48 -0.54 -7.90 -1.73
C SER A 48 -2.01 -8.29 -1.99
N ARG A 49 -2.97 -7.42 -1.67
CA ARG A 49 -4.41 -7.65 -1.91
C ARG A 49 -4.90 -7.12 -3.25
N HIS A 50 -4.17 -6.16 -3.83
CA HIS A 50 -4.49 -5.49 -5.09
C HIS A 50 -3.39 -5.73 -6.14
N PRO A 51 -3.23 -6.98 -6.62
CA PRO A 51 -2.21 -7.29 -7.61
C PRO A 51 -2.42 -6.45 -8.87
N ASP A 52 -1.30 -6.09 -9.51
CA ASP A 52 -1.24 -5.36 -10.78
C ASP A 52 -1.77 -3.91 -10.79
N VAL A 53 -2.25 -3.38 -9.65
CA VAL A 53 -2.70 -1.97 -9.58
C VAL A 53 -1.52 -1.00 -9.48
N ALA A 54 -0.56 -1.27 -8.60
CA ALA A 54 0.67 -0.49 -8.49
C ALA A 54 1.79 -1.14 -9.31
N SER A 55 2.42 -0.36 -10.19
CA SER A 55 3.58 -0.82 -10.97
C SER A 55 4.86 -0.88 -10.15
N SER A 56 4.92 -0.17 -9.01
CA SER A 56 6.09 -0.16 -8.12
C SER A 56 5.70 0.20 -6.68
N LEU A 57 6.47 -0.33 -5.73
CA LEU A 57 6.33 -0.06 -4.30
C LEU A 57 7.67 0.41 -3.73
N VAL A 58 7.68 1.60 -3.11
CA VAL A 58 8.85 2.19 -2.44
C VAL A 58 8.64 2.13 -0.93
N LEU A 59 9.58 1.49 -0.23
CA LEU A 59 9.51 1.31 1.21
C LEU A 59 10.63 2.09 1.91
N ASN A 60 10.25 3.06 2.73
CA ASN A 60 11.20 3.87 3.50
C ASN A 60 11.16 3.50 4.98
N SER A 61 12.19 2.79 5.44
CA SER A 61 12.27 2.27 6.82
C SER A 61 10.98 1.56 7.25
N PRO A 62 10.48 0.57 6.47
CA PRO A 62 9.19 -0.03 6.71
C PRO A 62 9.22 -0.93 7.95
N TRP A 63 8.09 -1.02 8.65
CA TRP A 63 7.95 -1.94 9.78
C TRP A 63 7.32 -3.27 9.33
N LEU A 64 8.06 -4.08 8.57
CA LEU A 64 7.55 -5.33 7.97
C LEU A 64 7.58 -6.54 8.91
N GLU A 65 8.44 -6.52 9.93
CA GLU A 65 8.46 -7.53 10.99
C GLU A 65 8.55 -6.84 12.35
N MET A 66 7.71 -7.28 13.29
CA MET A 66 7.94 -7.02 14.69
C MET A 66 9.19 -7.80 15.08
N HIS A 67 10.18 -7.19 15.74
CA HIS A 67 11.32 -7.90 16.34
C HIS A 67 10.85 -8.71 17.57
N GLY A 68 9.88 -9.61 17.38
CA GLY A 68 9.48 -10.66 18.28
C GLY A 68 9.86 -11.98 17.61
N SER A 69 10.67 -12.77 18.30
CA SER A 69 11.25 -14.05 17.88
C SER A 69 10.50 -14.79 16.76
N SER A 70 11.26 -15.38 15.83
CA SER A 70 10.85 -16.34 14.80
C SER A 70 9.96 -17.52 15.26
N LEU A 71 9.67 -17.64 16.56
CA LEU A 71 8.82 -18.66 17.17
C LEU A 71 7.31 -18.43 17.02
N VAL A 72 6.83 -17.24 16.63
CA VAL A 72 5.38 -16.97 16.43
C VAL A 72 5.02 -16.94 14.93
N ARG A 73 5.68 -17.78 14.11
CA ARG A 73 5.34 -17.91 12.68
C ARG A 73 4.57 -19.19 12.33
N ARG A 74 4.24 -20.02 13.34
CA ARG A 74 3.36 -21.20 13.21
C ARG A 74 2.60 -21.46 14.52
N ALA A 75 1.43 -20.84 14.65
CA ALA A 75 0.32 -21.32 15.47
C ALA A 75 -0.97 -21.00 14.73
#